data_AF-A0A2N2CKQ2-F1
#
_entry.id   AF-A0A2N2CKQ2-F1
#
_cell.length_a   1.000
_cell.length_b   1.000
_cell.length_c   1.000
_cell.angle_alpha   90.00
_cell.angle_beta   90.00
_cell.angle_gamma   90.00
#
_symmetry.space_group_name_H-M   'P 1'
#
loop_
_entity.id
_entity.type
_entity.pdbx_description
1 polymer ?
#
loop_
_entity_poly.entity_id
_entity_poly.type
_entity_poly.pdbx_seq_one_letter_code
_entity_poly.pdbx_strand_id
1 'polypeptide(L)'
;MGKISLIEKLFPKKKDFYKMLIEQVTVVEKGLVCFLEFVNNPTAENGKKVNEIEEEADEVRRILVDELNRSFVTPIDREDIFALSRAIDDMLDYAKSTVEEMTLFEVHADNYIKKMAEALHNAAKDVSCAIKNLKEHPGVCAEHIIRARKAENFVEHRYREGLVELFKTSDVIKIMKTREIYRHLSNAADRAAEAADVVNDILVKIT
;
A
#
# COMPACT_ATOMS: atom_id res chain seq x y z
N MET A 1 -41.25 -8.90 -8.48
CA MET A 1 -40.14 -9.78 -8.06
C MET A 1 -39.70 -10.59 -9.28
N GLY A 2 -38.63 -10.16 -9.94
CA GLY A 2 -38.16 -10.76 -11.20
C GLY A 2 -37.61 -12.16 -10.99
N LYS A 3 -38.02 -13.11 -11.84
CA LYS A 3 -37.47 -14.48 -11.87
C LYS A 3 -36.01 -14.41 -12.29
N ILE A 4 -35.09 -14.49 -11.32
CA ILE A 4 -33.67 -14.77 -11.57
C ILE A 4 -33.60 -16.12 -12.28
N SER A 5 -32.98 -16.15 -13.46
CA SER A 5 -32.90 -17.34 -14.30
C SER A 5 -32.17 -18.46 -13.55
N LEU A 6 -32.61 -19.72 -13.69
CA LEU A 6 -31.91 -20.88 -13.12
C LEU A 6 -30.43 -20.92 -13.54
N ILE A 7 -30.13 -20.39 -14.73
CA ILE A 7 -28.78 -20.25 -15.31
C ILE A 7 -27.95 -19.24 -14.51
N GLU A 8 -28.52 -18.11 -14.06
CA GLU A 8 -27.82 -17.12 -13.22
C GLU A 8 -27.53 -17.65 -11.80
N LYS A 9 -28.31 -18.61 -11.31
CA LYS A 9 -28.03 -19.34 -10.07
C LYS A 9 -26.95 -20.41 -10.23
N LEU A 10 -26.87 -21.04 -11.40
CA LEU A 10 -25.89 -22.09 -11.73
C LEU A 10 -24.54 -21.52 -12.19
N PHE A 11 -24.53 -20.33 -12.78
CA PHE A 11 -23.34 -19.61 -13.25
C PHE A 11 -23.38 -18.16 -12.74
N PRO A 12 -22.94 -17.91 -11.50
CA PRO A 12 -22.83 -16.54 -11.01
C PRO A 12 -21.97 -15.70 -11.96
N LYS A 13 -22.33 -14.41 -12.13
CA LYS A 13 -21.60 -13.49 -13.00
C LYS A 13 -20.12 -13.49 -12.62
N LYS A 14 -19.25 -13.74 -13.60
CA LYS A 14 -17.79 -13.70 -13.44
C LYS A 14 -17.40 -12.34 -12.87
N LYS A 15 -16.84 -12.34 -11.67
CA LYS A 15 -16.30 -11.14 -11.03
C LYS A 15 -14.98 -10.77 -11.69
N ASP A 16 -14.75 -9.47 -11.82
CA ASP A 16 -13.54 -8.93 -12.42
C ASP A 16 -12.55 -8.55 -11.31
N PHE A 17 -11.79 -9.54 -10.84
CA PHE A 17 -10.81 -9.34 -9.78
C PHE A 17 -9.69 -8.37 -10.15
N TYR A 18 -9.36 -8.24 -11.44
CA TYR A 18 -8.39 -7.22 -11.88
C TYR A 18 -8.93 -5.82 -11.62
N LYS A 19 -10.20 -5.58 -12.00
CA LYS A 19 -10.85 -4.29 -11.73
C LYS A 19 -10.91 -4.00 -10.23
N MET A 20 -11.22 -5.00 -9.41
CA MET A 20 -11.30 -4.82 -7.94
C MET A 20 -9.93 -4.52 -7.33
N LEU A 21 -8.86 -5.18 -7.77
CA LEU A 21 -7.49 -4.87 -7.35
C LEU A 21 -7.06 -3.45 -7.78
N ILE A 22 -7.43 -3.04 -9.00
CA ILE A 22 -7.18 -1.68 -9.50
C ILE A 22 -7.94 -0.65 -8.65
N GLU A 23 -9.17 -0.94 -8.27
CA GLU A 23 -9.97 -0.08 -7.39
C GLU A 23 -9.31 0.07 -6.02
N GLN A 24 -8.96 -1.05 -5.37
CA GLN A 24 -8.27 -1.05 -4.08
C GLN A 24 -6.97 -0.24 -4.10
N VAL A 25 -6.06 -0.54 -5.03
CA VAL A 25 -4.76 0.15 -5.11
C VAL A 25 -4.92 1.63 -5.43
N THR A 26 -5.97 2.02 -6.15
CA THR A 26 -6.23 3.44 -6.45
C THR A 26 -6.66 4.21 -5.20
N VAL A 27 -7.42 3.59 -4.29
CA VAL A 27 -7.77 4.22 -3.00
C VAL A 27 -6.54 4.29 -2.10
N VAL A 28 -5.74 3.23 -2.02
CA VAL A 28 -4.47 3.22 -1.28
C VAL A 28 -3.48 4.27 -1.78
N GLU A 29 -3.35 4.44 -3.10
CA GLU A 29 -2.53 5.48 -3.71
C GLU A 29 -2.96 6.89 -3.25
N LYS A 30 -4.28 7.16 -3.17
CA LYS A 30 -4.79 8.41 -2.61
C LYS A 30 -4.47 8.56 -1.12
N GLY A 31 -4.59 7.48 -0.34
CA GLY A 31 -4.25 7.49 1.08
C GLY A 31 -2.78 7.86 1.31
N LEU A 32 -1.88 7.34 0.47
CA LEU A 32 -0.45 7.65 0.49
C LEU A 32 -0.15 9.09 0.03
N VAL A 33 -0.99 9.69 -0.83
CA VAL A 33 -0.94 11.14 -1.10
C VAL A 33 -1.31 11.93 0.15
N CYS A 34 -2.42 11.61 0.80
CA CYS A 34 -2.84 12.29 2.04
C CYS A 34 -1.80 12.12 3.16
N PHE A 35 -1.15 10.95 3.23
CA PHE A 35 -0.05 10.71 4.16
C PHE A 35 1.13 11.66 3.91
N LEU A 36 1.54 11.81 2.65
CA LEU A 36 2.62 12.74 2.29
C LEU A 36 2.23 14.20 2.60
N GLU A 37 0.96 14.58 2.40
CA GLU A 37 0.44 15.88 2.79
C GLU A 37 0.52 16.10 4.31
N PHE A 38 0.14 15.10 5.11
CA PHE A 38 0.28 15.14 6.57
C PHE A 38 1.74 15.29 7.01
N VAL A 39 2.65 14.49 6.45
CA VAL A 39 4.08 14.55 6.77
C VAL A 39 4.67 15.94 6.49
N ASN A 40 4.20 16.61 5.43
CA ASN A 40 4.63 17.96 5.10
C ASN A 40 3.94 19.05 5.93
N ASN A 41 2.70 18.83 6.36
CA ASN A 41 1.90 19.74 7.16
C ASN A 41 1.04 18.96 8.19
N PRO A 42 1.57 18.66 9.39
CA PRO A 42 0.95 17.74 10.34
C PRO A 42 -0.16 18.42 11.14
N THR A 43 -1.30 18.65 10.49
CA THR A 43 -2.52 19.18 11.12
C THR A 43 -3.47 18.03 11.47
N ALA A 44 -4.33 18.25 12.48
CA ALA A 44 -5.39 17.29 12.82
C ALA A 44 -6.33 17.00 11.64
N GLU A 45 -6.57 18.00 10.78
CA GLU A 45 -7.36 17.83 9.56
C GLU A 45 -6.68 16.88 8.56
N ASN A 46 -5.38 17.05 8.31
CA ASN A 46 -4.64 16.18 7.41
C ASN A 46 -4.51 14.76 7.96
N GLY A 47 -4.33 14.60 9.27
CA GLY A 47 -4.35 13.29 9.92
C GLY A 47 -5.71 12.59 9.76
N LYS A 48 -6.81 13.32 9.94
CA LYS A 48 -8.17 12.81 9.74
C LYS A 48 -8.41 12.33 8.31
N LYS A 49 -7.90 13.04 7.30
CA LYS A 49 -8.02 12.63 5.88
C LYS A 49 -7.37 11.27 5.62
N VAL A 50 -6.23 10.97 6.25
CA VAL A 50 -5.57 9.66 6.12
C VAL A 50 -6.46 8.55 6.68
N ASN A 51 -7.03 8.76 7.87
CA ASN A 51 -7.95 7.79 8.49
C ASN A 51 -9.22 7.58 7.64
N GLU A 52 -9.82 8.65 7.12
CA GLU A 52 -11.03 8.55 6.28
C GLU A 52 -10.79 7.74 5.00
N ILE A 53 -9.61 7.89 4.38
CA ILE A 53 -9.24 7.11 3.18
C ILE A 53 -8.87 5.67 3.53
N GLU A 54 -8.27 5.43 4.70
CA GLU A 54 -8.02 4.07 5.18
C GLU A 54 -9.33 3.31 5.40
N GLU A 55 -10.31 3.91 6.08
CA GLU A 55 -11.65 3.32 6.22
C GLU A 55 -12.32 3.01 4.86
N GLU A 56 -12.14 3.88 3.85
CA GLU A 56 -12.60 3.63 2.47
C GLU A 56 -11.88 2.43 1.83
N ALA A 57 -10.55 2.37 1.93
CA ALA A 57 -9.73 1.29 1.37
C ALA A 57 -10.08 -0.06 2.00
N ASP A 58 -10.31 -0.05 3.31
CA ASP A 58 -10.62 -1.21 4.13
C ASP A 58 -11.99 -1.81 3.75
N GLU A 59 -12.99 -0.97 3.44
CA GLU A 59 -14.27 -1.42 2.88
C GLU A 59 -14.13 -1.99 1.46
N VAL A 60 -13.35 -1.34 0.59
CA VAL A 60 -13.07 -1.85 -0.77
C VAL A 60 -12.43 -3.23 -0.70
N ARG A 61 -11.45 -3.40 0.19
CA ARG A 61 -10.80 -4.69 0.43
C ARG A 61 -11.76 -5.73 1.00
N ARG A 62 -12.60 -5.36 1.96
CA ARG A 62 -13.60 -6.25 2.56
C ARG A 62 -14.53 -6.84 1.49
N ILE A 63 -14.99 -6.01 0.56
CA ILE A 63 -15.79 -6.44 -0.58
C ILE A 63 -14.99 -7.39 -1.49
N LEU A 64 -13.74 -7.06 -1.81
CA LEU A 64 -12.86 -7.93 -2.61
C LEU A 64 -12.70 -9.31 -1.99
N VAL A 65 -12.42 -9.38 -0.69
CA VAL A 65 -12.22 -10.64 0.03
C VAL A 65 -13.52 -11.46 0.12
N ASP A 66 -14.67 -10.82 0.36
CA ASP A 66 -15.97 -11.52 0.36
C ASP A 66 -16.29 -12.12 -1.03
N GLU A 67 -16.04 -11.37 -2.10
CA GLU A 67 -16.23 -11.85 -3.47
C GLU A 67 -15.25 -12.97 -3.83
N LEU A 68 -14.01 -12.90 -3.35
CA LEU A 68 -13.01 -13.96 -3.51
C LEU A 68 -13.46 -15.26 -2.84
N ASN A 69 -13.96 -15.18 -1.60
CA ASN A 69 -14.46 -16.32 -0.83
C ASN A 69 -15.68 -16.99 -1.47
N ARG A 70 -16.53 -16.21 -2.17
CA ARG A 70 -17.73 -16.72 -2.86
C ARG A 70 -17.44 -17.23 -4.28
N SER A 71 -16.24 -16.99 -4.79
CA SER A 71 -15.88 -17.30 -6.18
C SER A 71 -15.28 -18.70 -6.33
N PHE A 72 -15.98 -19.56 -7.07
CA PHE A 72 -15.50 -20.91 -7.40
C PHE A 72 -14.34 -20.91 -8.40
N VAL A 73 -14.33 -19.95 -9.33
CA VAL A 73 -13.31 -19.81 -10.38
C VAL A 73 -12.82 -18.38 -10.42
N THR A 74 -11.50 -18.19 -10.44
CA THR A 74 -10.83 -16.89 -10.51
C THR A 74 -9.95 -16.80 -11.77
N PRO A 75 -9.73 -15.60 -12.33
CA PRO A 75 -8.92 -15.44 -13.54
C PRO A 75 -7.40 -15.46 -13.29
N ILE A 76 -6.99 -15.33 -12.03
CA ILE A 76 -5.63 -15.50 -11.49
C ILE A 76 -5.75 -16.36 -10.23
N ASP A 77 -4.62 -16.89 -9.75
CA ASP A 77 -4.61 -17.72 -8.54
C ASP A 77 -5.18 -16.92 -7.37
N ARG A 78 -6.12 -17.55 -6.63
CA ARG A 78 -6.79 -16.89 -5.49
C ARG A 78 -5.82 -16.47 -4.38
N GLU A 79 -4.73 -17.23 -4.22
CA GLU A 79 -3.68 -16.94 -3.26
C GLU A 79 -2.94 -15.66 -3.65
N ASP A 80 -2.65 -15.46 -4.94
CA ASP A 80 -2.05 -14.23 -5.43
C ASP A 80 -2.98 -13.02 -5.28
N ILE A 81 -4.28 -13.17 -5.57
CA ILE A 81 -5.28 -12.10 -5.35
C ILE A 81 -5.25 -11.66 -3.88
N PHE A 82 -5.32 -12.64 -2.97
CA PHE A 82 -5.37 -12.37 -1.54
C PHE A 82 -4.07 -11.76 -1.03
N ALA A 83 -2.93 -12.30 -1.44
CA ALA A 83 -1.60 -11.82 -1.06
C ALA A 83 -1.37 -10.38 -1.57
N LEU A 84 -1.70 -10.11 -2.84
CA LEU A 84 -1.59 -8.77 -3.40
C LEU A 84 -2.50 -7.78 -2.69
N SER A 85 -3.77 -8.16 -2.50
CA SER A 85 -4.75 -7.33 -1.80
C SER A 85 -4.31 -7.00 -0.38
N ARG A 86 -3.74 -7.96 0.35
CA ARG A 86 -3.18 -7.74 1.69
C ARG A 86 -1.96 -6.82 1.67
N ALA A 87 -1.00 -7.06 0.77
CA ALA A 87 0.20 -6.23 0.71
C ALA A 87 -0.11 -4.76 0.37
N ILE A 88 -1.11 -4.53 -0.50
CA ILE A 88 -1.63 -3.19 -0.82
C ILE A 88 -2.26 -2.52 0.42
N ASP A 89 -3.05 -3.27 1.19
CA ASP A 89 -3.69 -2.83 2.43
C ASP A 89 -2.65 -2.38 3.47
N ASP A 90 -1.70 -3.26 3.75
CA ASP A 90 -0.69 -3.07 4.79
C ASP A 90 0.14 -1.77 4.53
N MET A 91 0.28 -1.33 3.26
CA MET A 91 0.95 -0.06 2.93
C MET A 91 0.24 1.15 3.55
N LEU A 92 -1.08 1.21 3.44
CA LEU A 92 -1.88 2.31 3.99
C LEU A 92 -2.01 2.18 5.51
N ASP A 93 -2.12 0.97 6.04
CA ASP A 93 -2.17 0.72 7.49
C ASP A 93 -0.92 1.24 8.21
N TYR A 94 0.28 0.99 7.65
CA TYR A 94 1.50 1.56 8.21
C TYR A 94 1.55 3.08 8.09
N ALA A 95 1.08 3.65 6.98
CA ALA A 95 1.00 5.11 6.82
C ALA A 95 0.08 5.73 7.87
N LYS A 96 -1.11 5.16 8.08
CA LYS A 96 -2.08 5.56 9.10
C LYS A 96 -1.51 5.42 10.51
N SER A 97 -0.88 4.28 10.81
CA SER A 97 -0.22 4.06 12.11
C SER A 97 0.89 5.08 12.37
N THR A 98 1.65 5.44 11.32
CA THR A 98 2.69 6.48 11.40
C THR A 98 2.09 7.86 11.73
N VAL A 99 0.95 8.22 11.14
CA VAL A 99 0.22 9.47 11.47
C VAL A 99 -0.17 9.51 12.94
N GLU A 100 -0.76 8.42 13.44
CA GLU A 100 -1.20 8.31 14.83
C GLU A 100 -0.02 8.43 15.80
N GLU A 101 1.07 7.72 15.55
CA GLU A 101 2.25 7.75 16.43
C GLU A 101 2.98 9.09 16.38
N MET A 102 3.13 9.70 15.20
CA MET A 102 3.71 11.05 15.11
C MET A 102 2.91 12.05 15.93
N THR A 103 1.58 11.92 15.94
CA THR A 103 0.67 12.77 16.73
C THR A 103 0.81 12.47 18.22
N LEU A 104 0.73 11.21 18.63
CA LEU A 104 0.76 10.78 20.04
C LEU A 104 2.14 11.02 20.70
N PHE A 105 3.21 10.82 19.94
CA PHE A 105 4.58 11.02 20.42
C PHE A 105 5.09 12.44 20.22
N GLU A 106 4.32 13.30 19.56
CA GLU A 106 4.70 14.68 19.20
C GLU A 106 6.00 14.72 18.37
N VAL A 107 6.12 13.80 17.41
CA VAL A 107 7.29 13.72 16.52
C VAL A 107 7.03 14.52 15.25
N HIS A 108 7.81 15.56 15.04
CA HIS A 108 7.79 16.33 13.79
C HIS A 108 8.66 15.67 12.71
N ALA A 109 8.21 15.72 11.46
CA ALA A 109 8.93 15.18 10.32
C ALA A 109 10.25 15.91 10.08
N ASP A 110 11.35 15.18 10.17
CA ASP A 110 12.64 15.61 9.65
C ASP A 110 12.78 15.31 8.16
N ASN A 111 13.95 15.60 7.59
CA ASN A 111 14.24 15.36 6.19
C ASN A 111 14.22 13.86 5.82
N TYR A 112 14.53 12.96 6.75
CA TYR A 112 14.52 11.52 6.50
C TYR A 112 13.08 11.00 6.42
N ILE A 113 12.20 11.38 7.36
CA ILE A 113 10.77 11.07 7.32
C ILE A 113 10.15 11.57 6.01
N LYS A 114 10.42 12.82 5.61
CA LYS A 114 9.88 13.39 4.37
C LYS A 114 10.30 12.60 3.13
N LYS A 115 11.59 12.26 3.03
CA LYS A 115 12.11 11.46 1.90
C LYS A 115 11.55 10.04 1.88
N MET A 116 11.40 9.42 3.04
CA MET A 116 10.81 8.08 3.13
C MET A 116 9.33 8.10 2.73
N ALA A 117 8.55 9.08 3.22
CA ALA A 117 7.14 9.25 2.83
C ALA A 117 6.97 9.52 1.33
N GLU A 118 7.84 10.35 0.74
CA GLU A 118 7.84 10.59 -0.71
C GLU A 118 8.13 9.31 -1.51
N ALA A 119 9.10 8.51 -1.06
CA ALA A 119 9.40 7.23 -1.68
C ALA A 119 8.23 6.24 -1.59
N LEU A 120 7.51 6.19 -0.46
CA LEU A 120 6.31 5.38 -0.29
C LEU A 120 5.19 5.79 -1.23
N HIS A 121 4.94 7.10 -1.36
CA HIS A 121 3.96 7.62 -2.31
C HIS A 121 4.29 7.20 -3.76
N ASN A 122 5.55 7.35 -4.17
CA ASN A 122 5.99 6.91 -5.49
C ASN A 122 5.88 5.40 -5.68
N ALA A 123 6.19 4.60 -4.65
CA ALA A 123 6.03 3.15 -4.69
C ALA A 123 4.57 2.74 -4.88
N ALA A 124 3.63 3.37 -4.17
CA ALA A 124 2.19 3.11 -4.32
C ALA A 124 1.72 3.39 -5.76
N LYS A 125 2.20 4.49 -6.36
CA LYS A 125 1.94 4.81 -7.76
C LYS A 125 2.51 3.77 -8.71
N ASP A 126 3.74 3.31 -8.48
CA ASP A 126 4.35 2.27 -9.31
C ASP A 126 3.59 0.93 -9.17
N VAL A 127 3.19 0.51 -7.96
CA VAL A 127 2.35 -0.69 -7.77
C VAL A 127 1.00 -0.55 -8.51
N SER A 128 0.34 0.60 -8.37
CA SER A 128 -0.90 0.94 -9.08
C SER A 128 -0.74 0.84 -10.60
N CYS A 129 0.33 1.41 -11.15
CA CYS A 129 0.65 1.31 -12.56
C CYS A 129 1.03 -0.11 -13.01
N ALA A 130 1.73 -0.88 -12.18
CA ALA A 130 2.06 -2.27 -12.49
C ALA A 130 0.79 -3.11 -12.66
N ILE A 131 -0.16 -3.01 -11.72
CA ILE A 131 -1.43 -3.73 -11.75
C ILE A 131 -2.27 -3.32 -12.96
N LYS A 132 -2.35 -2.02 -13.27
CA LYS A 132 -3.07 -1.49 -14.45
C LYS A 132 -2.53 -2.01 -15.77
N ASN A 133 -1.21 -2.23 -15.87
CA ASN A 133 -0.56 -2.69 -17.09
C ASN A 133 -0.36 -4.21 -17.16
N LEU A 134 -0.65 -4.94 -16.09
CA LEU A 134 -0.37 -6.36 -15.92
C LEU A 134 -0.85 -7.23 -17.10
N LYS A 135 -2.05 -6.94 -17.63
CA LYS A 135 -2.68 -7.72 -18.69
C LYS A 135 -2.31 -7.26 -20.11
N GLU A 136 -2.25 -5.96 -20.34
CA GLU A 136 -2.15 -5.41 -21.70
C GLU A 136 -0.72 -5.07 -22.11
N HIS A 137 0.14 -4.75 -21.15
CA HIS A 137 1.48 -4.20 -21.38
C HIS A 137 2.51 -4.81 -20.40
N PRO A 138 2.83 -6.11 -20.52
CA PRO A 138 3.69 -6.82 -19.56
C PRO A 138 5.09 -6.22 -19.41
N GLY A 139 5.68 -5.68 -20.49
CA GLY A 139 6.96 -4.96 -20.42
C GLY A 139 6.89 -3.69 -19.58
N VAL A 140 5.79 -2.93 -19.68
CA VAL A 140 5.55 -1.73 -18.88
C VAL A 140 5.29 -2.11 -17.41
N CYS A 141 4.53 -3.18 -17.18
CA CYS A 141 4.32 -3.75 -15.85
C CYS A 141 5.66 -4.08 -15.15
N ALA A 142 6.55 -4.79 -15.84
CA ALA A 142 7.87 -5.16 -15.33
C ALA A 142 8.72 -3.95 -14.92
N GLU A 143 8.68 -2.86 -15.68
CA GLU A 143 9.40 -1.63 -15.30
C GLU A 143 8.86 -1.00 -14.00
N HIS A 144 7.54 -0.99 -13.82
CA HIS A 144 6.92 -0.47 -12.61
C HIS A 144 7.23 -1.34 -11.38
N ILE A 145 7.22 -2.66 -11.53
CA ILE A 145 7.66 -3.60 -10.48
C ILE A 145 9.07 -3.24 -10.01
N ILE A 146 10.02 -3.06 -10.95
CA ILE A 146 11.41 -2.71 -10.62
C ILE A 146 11.48 -1.38 -9.87
N ARG A 147 10.69 -0.38 -10.27
CA ARG A 147 10.68 0.93 -9.60
C ARG A 147 10.10 0.85 -8.17
N ALA A 148 9.00 0.13 -7.98
CA ALA A 148 8.42 -0.09 -6.65
C ALA A 148 9.42 -0.77 -5.70
N ARG A 149 10.12 -1.83 -6.15
CA ARG A 149 11.19 -2.48 -5.35
C ARG A 149 12.38 -1.58 -5.03
N LYS A 150 12.70 -0.61 -5.91
CA LYS A 150 13.79 0.35 -5.64
C LYS A 150 13.43 1.31 -4.49
N ALA A 151 12.15 1.55 -4.23
CA ALA A 151 11.72 2.42 -3.13
C ALA A 151 12.10 1.84 -1.77
N GLU A 152 11.91 0.54 -1.54
CA GLU A 152 12.35 -0.17 -0.32
C GLU A 152 13.85 0.06 -0.05
N ASN A 153 14.70 -0.21 -1.04
CA ASN A 153 16.15 0.00 -0.93
C ASN A 153 16.51 1.44 -0.59
N PHE A 154 15.80 2.41 -1.18
CA PHE A 154 16.00 3.82 -0.88
C PHE A 154 15.56 4.17 0.55
N VAL A 155 14.39 3.69 0.98
CA VAL A 155 13.85 3.92 2.33
C VAL A 155 14.77 3.33 3.38
N GLU A 156 15.23 2.09 3.22
CA GLU A 156 16.14 1.43 4.17
C GLU A 156 17.50 2.15 4.24
N HIS A 157 17.98 2.71 3.13
CA HIS A 157 19.19 3.53 3.15
C HIS A 157 18.99 4.85 3.92
N ARG A 158 17.85 5.54 3.70
CA ARG A 158 17.49 6.76 4.45
C ARG A 158 17.22 6.48 5.93
N TYR A 159 16.63 5.34 6.24
CA TYR A 159 16.44 4.82 7.60
C TYR A 159 17.77 4.76 8.35
N ARG A 160 18.78 4.09 7.76
CA ARG A 160 20.11 3.95 8.38
C ARG A 160 20.83 5.29 8.54
N GLU A 161 20.79 6.17 7.54
CA GLU A 161 21.37 7.51 7.66
C GLU A 161 20.69 8.34 8.75
N GLY A 162 19.36 8.29 8.79
CA GLY A 162 18.57 8.95 9.82
C GLY A 162 18.95 8.45 11.20
N LEU A 163 19.10 7.14 11.38
CA LEU A 163 19.54 6.58 12.67
C LEU A 163 20.91 7.13 13.07
N VAL A 164 21.89 7.14 12.17
CA VAL A 164 23.24 7.66 12.47
C VAL A 164 23.16 9.12 12.95
N GLU A 165 22.32 9.94 12.33
CA GLU A 165 22.10 11.32 12.78
C GLU A 165 21.37 11.39 14.12
N LEU A 166 20.32 10.58 14.31
CA LEU A 166 19.50 10.52 15.51
C LEU A 166 20.33 10.12 16.75
N PHE A 167 21.30 9.20 16.60
CA PHE A 167 22.18 8.76 17.69
C PHE A 167 23.26 9.78 18.08
N LYS A 168 23.35 10.96 17.43
CA LYS A 168 24.24 12.04 17.87
C LYS A 168 23.70 12.82 19.07
N THR A 169 22.40 12.74 19.36
CA THR A 169 21.84 13.28 20.60
C THR A 169 21.96 12.27 21.75
N SER A 170 21.99 12.75 23.00
CA SER A 170 21.91 11.92 24.21
C SER A 170 20.48 11.76 24.74
N ASP A 171 19.49 12.38 24.08
CA ASP A 171 18.07 12.28 24.46
C ASP A 171 17.49 10.92 24.04
N VAL A 172 17.48 9.98 24.97
CA VAL A 172 16.99 8.61 24.77
C VAL A 172 15.51 8.58 24.41
N ILE A 173 14.68 9.47 24.99
CA ILE A 173 13.24 9.52 24.71
C ILE A 173 13.01 9.92 23.26
N LYS A 174 13.71 10.96 22.79
CA LYS A 174 13.68 11.38 21.39
C LYS A 174 14.14 10.25 20.46
N ILE A 175 15.24 9.58 20.79
CA ILE A 175 15.77 8.45 20.00
C ILE A 175 14.71 7.35 19.87
N MET A 176 14.07 6.94 20.96
CA MET A 176 13.05 5.90 20.95
C MET A 176 11.85 6.29 20.08
N LYS A 177 11.29 7.48 20.31
CA LYS A 177 10.13 7.99 19.56
C LYS A 177 10.41 8.08 18.06
N THR A 178 11.50 8.75 17.66
CA THR A 178 11.81 8.95 16.24
C THR A 178 12.20 7.65 15.54
N ARG A 179 12.91 6.75 16.22
CA ARG A 179 13.26 5.43 15.67
C ARG A 179 12.02 4.59 15.36
N GLU A 180 10.96 4.70 16.16
CA GLU A 180 9.70 3.99 15.90
C GLU A 180 9.06 4.47 14.59
N ILE A 181 8.93 5.79 14.41
CA ILE A 181 8.43 6.41 13.17
C ILE A 181 9.25 5.96 11.95
N TYR A 182 10.58 5.98 12.07
CA TYR A 182 11.48 5.50 11.03
C TYR A 182 11.26 4.01 10.69
N ARG A 183 11.02 3.16 11.70
CA ARG A 183 10.78 1.74 11.52
C ARG A 183 9.45 1.49 10.81
N HIS A 184 8.39 2.19 11.17
CA HIS A 184 7.10 2.07 10.50
C HIS A 184 7.16 2.48 9.02
N LEU A 185 7.87 3.56 8.70
CA LEU A 185 8.11 3.95 7.31
C LEU A 185 8.89 2.89 6.52
N SER A 186 9.89 2.26 7.15
CA SER A 186 10.64 1.14 6.55
C SER A 186 9.73 -0.06 6.29
N ASN A 187 8.95 -0.48 7.29
CA ASN A 187 8.04 -1.62 7.15
C ASN A 187 6.98 -1.37 6.06
N ALA A 188 6.47 -0.14 5.93
CA ALA A 188 5.57 0.25 4.84
C ALA A 188 6.22 0.06 3.46
N ALA A 189 7.52 0.35 3.34
CA ALA A 189 8.25 0.20 2.08
C ALA A 189 8.47 -1.28 1.75
N ASP A 190 8.69 -2.11 2.76
CA ASP A 190 8.73 -3.57 2.61
C ASP A 190 7.39 -4.10 2.09
N ARG A 191 6.25 -3.56 2.55
CA ARG A 191 4.91 -3.93 2.02
C ARG A 191 4.75 -3.56 0.55
N ALA A 192 5.26 -2.39 0.15
CA ALA A 192 5.23 -1.97 -1.26
C ALA A 192 6.08 -2.89 -2.15
N ALA A 193 7.25 -3.33 -1.65
CA ALA A 193 8.07 -4.32 -2.34
C ALA A 193 7.39 -5.69 -2.40
N GLU A 194 6.75 -6.14 -1.32
CA GLU A 194 5.95 -7.38 -1.29
C GLU A 194 4.81 -7.33 -2.33
N ALA A 195 4.08 -6.21 -2.41
CA ALA A 195 3.05 -6.03 -3.43
C ALA A 195 3.64 -6.13 -4.84
N ALA A 196 4.77 -5.48 -5.10
CA ALA A 196 5.46 -5.57 -6.39
C ALA A 196 5.91 -7.01 -6.73
N ASP A 197 6.34 -7.77 -5.73
CA ASP A 197 6.77 -9.16 -5.90
C ASP A 197 5.59 -10.07 -6.22
N VAL A 198 4.45 -9.89 -5.57
CA VAL A 198 3.23 -10.64 -5.92
C VAL A 198 2.75 -10.28 -7.33
N VAL A 199 2.81 -9.00 -7.74
CA VAL A 199 2.50 -8.62 -9.13
C VAL A 199 3.45 -9.30 -10.12
N ASN A 200 4.74 -9.39 -9.78
CA ASN A 200 5.73 -10.10 -10.61
C ASN A 200 5.42 -11.59 -10.72
N ASP A 201 5.04 -12.24 -9.62
CA ASP A 201 4.67 -13.66 -9.63
C ASP A 201 3.44 -13.91 -10.50
N ILE A 202 2.42 -13.04 -10.42
CA ILE A 202 1.26 -13.10 -11.33
C ILE A 202 1.71 -12.92 -12.78
N LEU A 203 2.56 -11.92 -13.06
CA LEU A 203 3.06 -11.62 -14.40
C LEU A 203 3.76 -12.83 -15.02
N VAL A 204 4.59 -13.54 -14.25
CA VAL A 204 5.29 -14.76 -14.70
C VAL A 204 4.30 -15.90 -15.01
N LYS A 205 3.19 -16.01 -14.27
CA LYS A 205 2.18 -17.07 -14.48
C LYS A 205 1.30 -16.83 -15.72
N ILE A 206 1.11 -15.57 -16.12
CA ILE A 206 0.22 -15.21 -17.24
C ILE A 206 0.95 -14.97 -18.57
N THR A 207 2.28 -14.94 -18.56
CA THR A 207 3.13 -14.76 -19.74
C THR A 207 3.61 -16.12 -20.26
#